data_AF-A0A2D6Y6E0-F1
#
_entry.id   AF-A0A2D6Y6E0-F1
#
_cell.length_a   1.000
_cell.length_b   1.000
_cell.length_c   1.000
_cell.angle_alpha   90.00
_cell.angle_beta   90.00
_cell.angle_gamma   90.00
#
_symmetry.space_group_name_H-M   'P 1'
#
loop_
_entity.id
_entity.type
_entity.pdbx_description
1 polymer ?
#
loop_
_entity_poly.entity_id
_entity_poly.type
_entity_poly.pdbx_seq_one_letter_code
_entity_poly.pdbx_strand_id
1 'polypeptide(L)' 'MVSSVLSWVWIGSGLLLILLVLLHSPKGDGMGGLAASGSSMFSSASSAEATLNRVTWTCLAVFMSLAVILSAGWLS' A
#
# COMPACT_ATOMS: atom_id res chain seq x y z
N MET A 1 23.13 0.76 16.14
CA MET A 1 22.65 -0.59 15.74
C MET A 1 21.16 -0.60 15.41
N VAL A 2 20.29 -0.04 16.27
CA VAL A 2 18.83 0.02 16.05
C VAL A 2 18.45 0.73 14.75
N SER A 3 19.08 1.86 14.43
CA SER A 3 18.81 2.62 13.20
C SER A 3 19.20 1.85 11.92
N SER A 4 20.23 1.00 11.98
CA SER A 4 20.61 0.14 10.85
C SER A 4 19.57 -0.95 10.58
N VAL A 5 19.02 -1.56 11.65
CA VAL A 5 17.93 -2.54 11.54
C VAL A 5 16.67 -1.86 10.96
N LEU A 6 16.35 -0.66 11.45
CA LEU A 6 15.18 0.10 10.99
C LEU A 6 15.28 0.48 9.51
N SER A 7 16.48 0.85 9.05
CA SER A 7 16.74 1.16 7.64
C SER A 7 16.56 -0.05 6.72
N TRP A 8 17.03 -1.23 7.15
CA TRP A 8 16.81 -2.49 6.41
C TRP A 8 15.32 -2.86 6.33
N VAL A 9 14.58 -2.69 7.43
CA VAL A 9 13.12 -2.92 7.46
C VAL A 9 12.39 -1.92 6.56
N TRP A 10 12.82 -0.66 6.52
CA TRP A 10 12.26 0.36 5.65
C TRP A 10 12.46 0.03 4.16
N ILE A 11 13.66 -0.39 3.77
CA ILE A 11 13.96 -0.85 2.40
C ILE A 11 13.10 -2.07 2.03
N GLY A 12 13.01 -3.06 2.94
CA GLY A 12 12.18 -4.24 2.73
C GLY A 12 10.69 -3.90 2.57
N SER A 13 10.17 -2.98 3.39
CA SER A 13 8.80 -2.49 3.28
C SER A 13 8.55 -1.75 1.97
N GLY A 14 9.52 -0.98 1.47
CA GLY A 14 9.43 -0.29 0.18
C GLY A 14 9.38 -1.25 -1.01
N LEU A 15 10.24 -2.28 -1.01
CA LEU A 15 10.21 -3.34 -2.02
C LEU A 15 8.89 -4.12 -2.00
N LEU A 16 8.40 -4.46 -0.81
CA LEU A 16 7.10 -5.12 -0.66
C LEU A 16 5.96 -4.25 -1.21
N LEU A 17 5.97 -2.94 -0.95
CA LEU A 17 5.01 -2.00 -1.51
C LEU A 17 5.06 -1.92 -3.03
N ILE A 18 6.26 -1.85 -3.62
CA ILE A 18 6.40 -1.86 -5.09
C ILE A 18 5.77 -3.12 -5.66
N LEU A 19 6.04 -4.29 -5.07
CA LEU A 19 5.42 -5.54 -5.51
C LEU A 19 3.90 -5.52 -5.33
N LEU A 20 3.37 -5.06 -4.19
CA LEU A 20 1.92 -4.95 -3.94
C LEU A 20 1.23 -4.00 -4.93
N VAL A 21 1.88 -2.89 -5.28
CA VAL A 21 1.35 -1.92 -6.26
C VAL A 21 1.39 -2.48 -7.67
N LEU A 22 2.44 -3.20 -8.06
CA LEU A 22 2.48 -3.86 -9.37
C LEU A 22 1.51 -5.04 -9.46
N LEU A 23 1.21 -5.70 -8.33
CA LEU A 23 0.19 -6.74 -8.26
C LEU A 23 -1.23 -6.17 -8.34
N HIS A 24 -1.43 -4.88 -8.02
CA HIS A 24 -2.66 -4.20 -8.37
C HIS A 24 -2.71 -4.14 -9.89
N SER A 25 -3.58 -4.95 -10.48
CA SER A 25 -3.90 -4.83 -11.89
C SER A 25 -4.23 -3.36 -12.18
N PRO A 26 -3.74 -2.79 -13.29
CA PRO A 26 -4.16 -1.46 -13.71
C PRO A 26 -5.66 -1.54 -14.00
N LYS A 27 -6.47 -1.28 -12.99
CA LYS A 27 -7.87 -0.94 -13.19
C LYS A 27 -7.81 0.39 -13.92
N GLY A 28 -7.98 0.31 -15.23
CA GLY A 28 -8.25 1.45 -16.08
C GLY A 28 -9.60 2.06 -15.68
N ASP A 29 -9.69 2.57 -14.46
CA ASP A 29 -10.73 3.49 -14.07
C ASP A 29 -10.29 4.87 -14.56
N GLY A 30 -10.34 5.06 -15.88
CA GLY A 30 -10.55 6.39 -16.42
C GLY A 30 -11.86 6.98 -15.86
N MET A 31 -12.25 8.14 -16.33
CA MET A 31 -13.53 8.79 -15.97
C MET A 31 -14.78 7.87 -16.04
N GLY A 32 -14.72 6.73 -16.73
CA GLY A 32 -15.76 5.70 -16.78
C GLY A 32 -15.94 4.86 -15.49
N GLY A 33 -14.90 4.66 -14.68
CA GLY A 33 -15.01 3.96 -13.38
C GLY A 33 -15.73 4.80 -12.32
N LEU A 34 -15.51 6.13 -12.37
CA LEU A 34 -16.26 7.10 -11.56
C LEU A 34 -17.74 7.17 -11.97
N ALA A 35 -18.04 7.07 -13.27
CA ALA A 35 -19.41 7.04 -13.81
C ALA A 35 -20.16 5.71 -13.54
N ALA A 36 -19.43 4.60 -13.35
CA ALA A 36 -19.99 3.28 -13.05
C ALA A 36 -20.36 3.05 -11.57
N SER A 37 -20.18 4.06 -10.70
CA SER A 37 -20.58 4.02 -9.28
C SER A 37 -22.10 3.83 -9.04
N GLY A 38 -22.90 3.64 -10.10
CA GLY A 38 -24.34 3.43 -10.05
C GLY A 38 -24.84 2.00 -10.32
N SER A 39 -23.99 1.04 -10.69
CA SER A 39 -24.45 -0.33 -10.98
C SER A 39 -23.96 -1.34 -9.95
N SER A 40 -24.80 -1.54 -8.94
CA SER A 40 -25.28 -2.85 -8.49
C SER A 40 -24.24 -3.96 -8.29
N MET A 41 -23.92 -4.17 -7.02
CA MET A 41 -24.08 -5.43 -6.28
C MET A 41 -23.97 -6.75 -7.10
N PHE A 42 -23.09 -7.64 -6.60
CA PHE A 42 -22.85 -9.05 -6.94
C PHE A 42 -21.53 -9.35 -7.68
N SER A 43 -20.42 -9.32 -6.95
CA SER A 43 -19.22 -10.08 -7.29
C SER A 43 -18.61 -10.69 -6.01
N SER A 44 -18.70 -12.01 -5.88
CA SER A 44 -18.07 -12.77 -4.79
C SER A 44 -16.52 -12.77 -4.85
N ALA A 45 -15.91 -12.01 -5.77
CA ALA A 45 -14.48 -11.70 -5.81
C ALA A 45 -14.09 -10.39 -5.08
N SER A 46 -15.08 -9.64 -4.56
CA SER A 46 -14.90 -8.34 -3.90
C SER A 46 -14.05 -8.39 -2.61
N SER A 47 -14.01 -9.53 -1.90
CA SER A 47 -13.32 -9.64 -0.60
C SER A 47 -11.79 -9.70 -0.71
N ALA A 48 -11.26 -10.40 -1.72
CA ALA A 48 -9.81 -10.55 -1.92
C ALA A 48 -9.18 -9.22 -2.35
N GLU A 49 -9.85 -8.50 -3.26
CA GLU A 49 -9.39 -7.17 -3.71
C GLU A 49 -9.52 -6.12 -2.60
N ALA A 50 -10.59 -6.16 -1.81
CA ALA A 50 -10.75 -5.29 -0.65
C ALA A 50 -9.67 -5.54 0.42
N THR A 51 -9.29 -6.81 0.63
CA THR A 51 -8.22 -7.18 1.55
C THR A 51 -6.86 -6.73 1.03
N LEU A 52 -6.57 -6.94 -0.26
CA LEU A 52 -5.33 -6.51 -0.88
C LEU A 52 -5.15 -4.98 -0.79
N ASN A 53 -6.21 -4.21 -1.02
CA ASN A 53 -6.19 -2.76 -0.88
C ASN A 53 -5.92 -2.32 0.58
N ARG A 54 -6.58 -2.95 1.56
CA ARG A 54 -6.32 -2.66 2.98
C ARG A 54 -4.87 -2.96 3.39
N VAL A 55 -4.31 -4.06 2.89
CA VAL A 55 -2.92 -4.43 3.16
C VAL A 55 -1.96 -3.44 2.53
N THR A 56 -2.20 -3.00 1.28
CA THR A 56 -1.38 -1.96 0.64
C THR A 56 -1.42 -0.64 1.40
N TRP A 57 -2.60 -0.17 1.81
CA TRP A 57 -2.74 1.05 2.62
C TRP A 57 -2.04 0.95 3.98
N THR A 58 -2.15 -0.21 4.64
CA THR A 58 -1.46 -0.46 5.91
C THR A 58 0.05 -0.43 5.72
N CYS A 59 0.55 -1.10 4.67
CA CYS A 59 1.97 -1.14 4.35
C CYS A 59 2.50 0.26 3.96
N LEU A 60 1.69 1.07 3.26
CA LEU A 60 1.99 2.46 2.91
C LEU A 60 2.13 3.33 4.16
N ALA A 61 1.17 3.23 5.08
CA ALA A 61 1.19 3.97 6.34
C ALA A 61 2.44 3.61 7.17
N VAL A 62 2.77 2.32 7.26
CA VAL A 62 3.97 1.83 7.94
C VAL A 62 5.24 2.37 7.29
N PHE A 63 5.35 2.30 5.96
CA PHE A 63 6.49 2.83 5.22
C PHE A 63 6.69 4.34 5.43
N MET A 64 5.61 5.12 5.35
CA MET A 64 5.65 6.57 5.59
C MET A 64 6.02 6.89 7.04
N SER A 65 5.49 6.14 8.00
CA SER A 65 5.83 6.31 9.42
C SER A 65 7.31 6.06 9.69
N LEU A 66 7.84 4.96 9.15
CA LEU A 66 9.27 4.63 9.21
C LEU A 66 10.13 5.69 8.50
N ALA A 67 9.69 6.22 7.37
CA ALA A 67 10.38 7.29 6.64
C ALA A 67 10.51 8.56 7.48
N VAL A 68 9.43 8.99 8.15
CA VAL A 68 9.44 10.15 9.03
C VAL A 68 10.37 9.93 10.22
N ILE A 69 10.28 8.77 10.88
CA ILE A 69 11.10 8.45 12.06
C ILE A 69 12.60 8.43 11.71
N LEU A 70 12.96 7.82 10.58
CA LEU A 70 14.35 7.72 10.13
C LEU A 70 14.88 9.07 9.63
N SER A 71 14.03 9.86 8.95
CA SER A 71 14.37 11.20 8.48
C SER A 71 14.50 12.23 9.60
N ALA A 72 13.69 12.13 10.65
CA ALA A 72 13.73 13.05 11.78
C ALA A 72 14.87 12.72 12.77
N GLY A 73 15.53 11.57 12.60
CA GLY A 73 16.65 11.16 13.46
C GLY A 73 16.26 10.89 14.91
N TRP A 74 14.98 10.67 15.21
CA TRP A 74 14.49 10.50 16.59
C TRP A 74 15.07 9.30 17.34
N LEU A 75 15.57 8.32 16.59
CA LEU A 75 16.16 7.08 17.10
C LEU A 75 17.64 6.95 16.69
N SER A 76 18.32 8.08 16.43
CA SER A 76 19.76 8.14 16.14
C SER A 76 20.60 7.95 17.39
#